data_AF-O66900-F1
#
_entry.id   AF-O66900-F1
#
_cell.length_a   1.000
_cell.length_b   1.000
_cell.length_c   1.000
_cell.angle_alpha   90.00
_cell.angle_beta   90.00
_cell.angle_gamma   90.00
#
_symmetry.space_group_name_H-M   'P 1'
#
loop_
_entity.id
_entity.type
_entity.pdbx_description
1 polymer ?
#
loop_
_entity_poly.entity_id
_entity_poly.type
_entity_poly.pdbx_seq_one_letter_code
_entity_poly.pdbx_strand_id
1 'polypeptide(L)'
;MLMNAIPILKEILQALKDLYEKGEEHVIYINKLPITPEDRELLLDVLGEGQVKITYSSKTQPAEWKETGIFGVWIGIIKNRDDKPVLETIEITYFPKLASAQKEDVQESIKYLEEKISEIETKLKEEEKNV
;
A
#
# COMPACT_ATOMS: atom_id res chain seq x y z
N MET A 1 25.12 18.19 3.55
CA MET A 1 25.14 18.20 5.03
C MET A 1 23.88 17.49 5.46
N LEU A 2 23.97 16.42 6.27
CA LEU A 2 22.77 15.75 6.79
C LEU A 2 22.06 16.69 7.75
N MET A 3 20.79 17.00 7.50
CA MET A 3 20.03 17.92 8.34
C MET A 3 18.88 17.22 9.08
N ASN A 4 18.23 16.23 8.46
CA ASN A 4 16.95 15.71 8.96
C ASN A 4 16.77 14.17 8.93
N ALA A 5 17.75 13.40 8.44
CA ALA A 5 17.63 11.93 8.43
C ALA A 5 17.45 11.30 9.82
N ILE A 6 18.24 11.72 10.82
CA ILE A 6 18.20 11.12 12.18
C ILE A 6 16.85 11.36 12.90
N PRO A 7 16.27 12.57 12.91
CA PRO A 7 14.92 12.78 13.44
C PRO A 7 13.87 11.85 12.81
N ILE A 8 13.91 11.66 11.49
CA ILE A 8 12.96 10.79 10.78
C ILE A 8 13.14 9.33 11.20
N LEU A 9 14.38 8.83 11.31
CA LEU A 9 14.62 7.47 11.81
C LEU A 9 14.09 7.27 13.25
N LYS A 10 14.21 8.29 14.11
CA LYS A 10 13.65 8.24 15.46
C LYS A 10 12.12 8.25 15.46
N GLU A 11 11.51 8.99 14.54
CA GLU A 11 10.05 8.99 14.35
C GLU A 11 9.57 7.61 13.89
N ILE A 12 10.24 6.99 12.91
CA ILE A 12 9.94 5.62 12.45
C ILE A 12 10.06 4.62 13.60
N LEU A 13 11.14 4.70 14.39
CA LEU A 13 11.34 3.84 15.55
C LEU A 13 10.21 3.99 16.58
N GLN A 14 9.78 5.21 16.88
CA GLN A 14 8.69 5.44 17.82
C GLN A 14 7.37 4.91 17.27
N ALA A 15 7.06 5.20 16.00
CA ALA A 15 5.88 4.69 15.32
C ALA A 15 5.83 3.16 15.27
N LEU A 16 6.98 2.49 15.12
CA LEU A 16 7.04 1.01 15.18
C LEU A 16 6.66 0.47 16.56
N LYS A 17 7.09 1.14 17.64
CA LYS A 17 6.68 0.78 19.00
C LYS A 17 5.19 0.96 19.18
N ASP A 18 4.66 2.09 18.71
CA ASP A 18 3.23 2.38 18.79
C ASP A 18 2.39 1.39 17.95
N LEU A 19 2.87 1.00 16.76
CA LEU A 19 2.26 -0.06 15.94
C LEU A 19 2.20 -1.40 16.69
N TYR A 20 3.30 -1.77 17.36
CA TYR A 20 3.37 -3.03 18.11
C TYR A 20 2.51 -3.00 19.37
N GLU A 21 2.62 -1.94 20.19
CA GLU A 21 1.98 -1.86 21.50
C GLU A 21 0.49 -1.51 21.42
N LYS A 22 0.10 -0.69 20.43
CA LYS A 22 -1.26 -0.10 20.34
C LYS A 22 -1.99 -0.46 19.05
N GLY A 23 -1.28 -0.98 18.04
CA GLY A 23 -1.86 -1.18 16.71
C GLY A 23 -2.06 0.11 15.93
N GLU A 24 -1.40 1.20 16.33
CA GLU A 24 -1.53 2.52 15.68
C GLU A 24 -0.61 2.60 14.46
N GLU A 25 -1.20 2.82 13.29
CA GLU A 25 -0.45 3.03 12.04
C GLU A 25 0.00 4.49 11.91
N HIS A 26 1.14 4.70 11.26
CA HIS A 26 1.70 6.04 11.03
C HIS A 26 2.17 6.23 9.58
N VAL A 27 2.06 7.45 9.06
CA VAL A 27 2.48 7.76 7.68
C VAL A 27 3.30 9.04 7.68
N ILE A 28 4.50 8.96 7.12
CA ILE A 28 5.41 10.09 6.93
C ILE A 28 5.45 10.44 5.44
N TYR A 29 5.10 11.68 5.10
CA TYR A 29 5.12 12.17 3.72
C TYR A 29 6.50 12.72 3.34
N ILE A 30 7.38 11.86 2.81
CA ILE A 30 8.79 12.18 2.52
C ILE A 30 8.92 13.42 1.63
N ASN A 31 8.15 13.48 0.55
CA ASN A 31 8.22 14.56 -0.42
C ASN A 31 7.70 15.92 0.11
N LYS A 32 7.14 15.96 1.33
CA LYS A 32 6.71 17.18 2.01
C LYS A 32 7.68 17.63 3.11
N LEU A 33 8.70 16.84 3.41
CA LEU A 33 9.70 17.19 4.41
C LEU A 33 10.84 18.02 3.79
N PRO A 34 11.41 18.98 4.53
CA PRO A 34 12.59 19.71 4.10
C PRO A 34 13.85 18.85 4.29
N ILE A 35 13.99 17.78 3.49
CA ILE A 35 15.15 16.88 3.55
C ILE A 35 16.06 17.08 2.34
N THR A 36 17.36 16.88 2.54
CA THR A 36 18.34 16.91 1.45
C THR A 36 18.33 15.59 0.67
N PRO A 37 18.82 15.55 -0.59
CA PRO A 37 19.01 14.30 -1.30
C PRO A 37 19.89 13.30 -0.53
N GLU A 38 20.92 13.78 0.17
CA GLU A 38 21.80 12.96 1.00
C GLU A 38 21.08 12.40 2.23
N ASP A 39 20.17 13.18 2.85
CA ASP A 39 19.30 12.66 3.92
C ASP A 39 18.41 11.53 3.40
N ARG A 40 17.85 11.69 2.20
CA ARG A 40 16.99 10.68 1.58
C ARG A 40 17.76 9.41 1.24
N GLU A 41 18.96 9.53 0.69
CA GLU A 41 19.82 8.38 0.38
C GLU A 41 20.19 7.61 1.65
N LEU A 42 20.63 8.30 2.70
CA LEU A 42 20.93 7.69 3.99
C LEU A 42 19.70 6.99 4.60
N LEU A 43 18.53 7.62 4.52
CA LEU A 43 17.29 7.00 5.01
C LEU A 43 17.00 5.68 4.28
N LEU A 44 17.06 5.68 2.95
CA LEU A 44 16.79 4.47 2.17
C LEU A 44 17.85 3.38 2.40
N ASP A 45 19.12 3.75 2.56
CA ASP A 45 20.20 2.81 2.88
C ASP A 45 19.98 2.15 4.25
N VAL A 46 19.62 2.93 5.28
CA VAL A 46 19.34 2.42 6.62
C VAL A 46 18.09 1.53 6.66
N LEU A 47 17.03 1.92 5.96
CA LEU A 47 15.80 1.15 5.90
C LEU A 47 15.99 -0.16 5.11
N GLY A 48 16.85 -0.15 4.10
CA GLY A 48 17.14 -1.31 3.26
C GLY A 48 15.93 -1.77 2.44
N GLU A 49 16.08 -2.92 1.79
CA GLU A 49 15.04 -3.53 0.96
C GLU A 49 14.49 -4.81 1.61
N GLY A 50 13.16 -4.92 1.63
CA GLY A 50 12.44 -6.09 2.11
C GLY A 50 12.16 -7.08 0.99
N GLN A 51 11.22 -8.00 1.23
CA GLN A 51 10.94 -9.09 0.30
C GLN A 51 9.67 -8.83 -0.52
N VAL A 52 8.78 -7.98 -0.01
CA VAL A 52 7.47 -7.77 -0.62
C VAL A 52 7.45 -6.48 -1.44
N LYS A 53 6.93 -6.62 -2.66
CA LYS A 53 6.59 -5.50 -3.54
C LYS A 53 5.14 -5.64 -3.99
N ILE A 54 4.35 -4.59 -3.79
CA ILE A 54 2.96 -4.51 -4.25
C ILE A 54 2.89 -3.47 -5.36
N THR A 55 2.25 -3.84 -6.46
CA THR A 55 1.99 -2.94 -7.58
C THR A 55 0.50 -2.84 -7.80
N TYR A 56 -0.02 -1.62 -7.70
CA TYR A 56 -1.41 -1.29 -7.99
C TYR A 56 -1.49 -0.61 -9.36
N SER A 57 -1.92 -1.38 -10.35
CA SER A 57 -2.09 -0.93 -11.72
C SER A 57 -3.46 -0.30 -11.90
N SER A 58 -3.53 1.04 -11.78
CA SER A 58 -4.72 1.82 -12.07
C SER A 58 -4.47 2.76 -13.25
N LYS A 59 -5.50 2.98 -14.09
CA LYS A 59 -5.45 3.92 -15.22
C LYS A 59 -5.39 5.39 -14.77
N THR A 60 -5.84 5.67 -13.55
CA THR A 60 -5.97 7.04 -13.05
C THR A 60 -4.91 7.39 -12.03
N GLN A 61 -4.50 6.42 -11.20
CA GLN A 61 -3.59 6.64 -10.09
C GLN A 61 -2.85 5.34 -9.75
N PRO A 62 -1.83 4.97 -10.53
CA PRO A 62 -1.00 3.81 -10.21
C PRO A 62 -0.21 4.07 -8.93
N ALA A 63 0.03 3.01 -8.17
CA ALA A 63 0.80 3.07 -6.94
C ALA A 63 1.67 1.83 -6.75
N GLU A 64 2.74 1.99 -5.99
CA GLU A 64 3.68 0.93 -5.64
C GLU A 64 4.00 1.02 -4.15
N TRP A 65 4.03 -0.13 -3.48
CA TRP A 65 4.54 -0.23 -2.11
C TRP A 65 5.67 -1.25 -2.07
N LYS A 66 6.75 -0.90 -1.39
CA LYS A 66 7.88 -1.79 -1.15
C LYS A 66 8.08 -1.95 0.35
N GLU A 67 8.19 -3.18 0.80
CA GLU A 67 8.65 -3.47 2.15
C GLU A 67 10.13 -3.09 2.26
N THR A 68 10.53 -2.55 3.40
CA THR A 68 11.95 -2.28 3.69
C THR A 68 12.60 -3.49 4.39
N GLY A 69 13.91 -3.41 4.65
CA GLY A 69 14.58 -4.41 5.49
C GLY A 69 14.08 -4.45 6.94
N ILE A 70 13.27 -3.46 7.35
CA ILE A 70 12.64 -3.38 8.66
C ILE A 70 11.16 -3.74 8.52
N PHE A 71 10.76 -4.89 9.08
CA PHE A 71 9.36 -5.33 9.04
C PHE A 71 8.42 -4.32 9.70
N GLY A 72 7.27 -4.10 9.06
CA GLY A 72 6.30 -3.08 9.46
C GLY A 72 6.61 -1.69 8.93
N VAL A 73 7.69 -1.51 8.15
CA VAL A 73 8.03 -0.24 7.47
C VAL A 73 8.01 -0.44 5.96
N TRP A 74 7.23 0.40 5.29
CA TRP A 74 6.99 0.35 3.84
C TRP A 74 7.31 1.69 3.19
N ILE A 75 7.78 1.66 1.95
CA ILE A 75 7.90 2.84 1.08
C ILE A 75 6.75 2.80 0.08
N GLY A 76 5.86 3.80 0.14
CA GLY A 76 4.76 3.99 -0.80
C GLY A 76 5.10 5.05 -1.84
N ILE A 77 4.83 4.77 -3.11
CA ILE A 77 4.98 5.71 -4.22
C ILE A 77 3.68 5.74 -5.00
N ILE A 78 2.99 6.86 -4.93
CA ILE A 78 1.77 7.12 -5.68
C ILE A 78 2.12 8.01 -6.87
N LYS A 79 1.64 7.60 -8.04
CA LYS A 79 1.96 8.23 -9.32
C LYS A 79 0.72 8.85 -9.94
N ASN A 80 0.95 9.79 -10.86
CA ASN A 80 -0.12 10.32 -11.71
C ASN A 80 -0.35 9.42 -12.94
N ARG A 81 -1.23 9.88 -13.83
CA ARG A 81 -1.58 9.19 -15.09
C ARG A 81 -0.41 9.04 -16.08
N ASP A 82 0.63 9.88 -15.94
CA ASP A 82 1.84 9.85 -16.77
C ASP A 82 2.97 9.02 -16.12
N ASP A 83 2.65 8.19 -15.12
CA ASP A 83 3.57 7.37 -14.33
C ASP A 83 4.67 8.17 -13.58
N LYS A 84 4.43 9.47 -13.34
CA LYS A 84 5.35 10.30 -12.56
C LYS A 84 5.00 10.22 -11.06
N PRO A 85 5.99 10.01 -10.16
CA PRO A 85 5.77 10.09 -8.72
C PRO A 85 5.21 11.45 -8.32
N VAL A 86 4.09 11.45 -7.60
CA VAL A 86 3.47 12.68 -7.06
C VAL A 86 3.42 12.68 -5.54
N LEU A 87 3.47 11.51 -4.91
CA LEU A 87 3.50 11.36 -3.47
C LEU A 87 4.38 10.17 -3.11
N GLU A 88 5.27 10.40 -2.15
CA GLU A 88 6.15 9.39 -1.59
C GLU A 88 5.96 9.35 -0.08
N THR A 89 5.77 8.15 0.47
CA THR A 89 5.44 7.90 1.87
C THR A 89 6.37 6.86 2.49
N ILE A 90 6.65 7.01 3.78
CA ILE A 90 7.06 5.90 4.65
C ILE A 90 5.82 5.54 5.48
N GLU A 91 5.36 4.31 5.35
CA GLU A 91 4.17 3.81 6.03
C GLU A 91 4.61 2.79 7.09
N ILE A 92 4.26 3.06 8.34
CA ILE A 92 4.49 2.17 9.47
C ILE A 92 3.18 1.43 9.72
N THR A 93 3.08 0.22 9.17
CA THR A 93 1.87 -0.62 9.16
C THR A 93 2.22 -2.08 8.92
N TYR A 94 1.36 -2.99 9.37
CA TYR A 94 1.43 -4.41 9.03
C TYR A 94 1.21 -4.66 7.53
N PHE A 95 0.38 -3.84 6.88
CA PHE A 95 0.10 -3.95 5.45
C PHE A 95 -0.42 -2.61 4.90
N PRO A 96 0.11 -2.10 3.77
CA PRO A 96 -0.33 -0.82 3.21
C PRO A 96 -1.83 -0.76 2.97
N LYS A 97 -2.52 0.12 3.70
CA LYS A 97 -3.99 0.19 3.71
C LYS A 97 -4.57 0.48 2.33
N LEU A 98 -3.92 1.32 1.54
CA LEU A 98 -4.36 1.65 0.18
C LEU A 98 -4.15 0.50 -0.83
N ALA A 99 -3.33 -0.50 -0.50
CA ALA A 99 -3.21 -1.71 -1.31
C ALA A 99 -4.31 -2.74 -1.00
N SER A 100 -5.05 -2.58 0.10
CA SER A 100 -6.17 -3.46 0.45
C SER A 100 -7.42 -3.14 -0.38
N ALA A 101 -8.29 -4.15 -0.57
CA ALA A 101 -9.57 -3.97 -1.24
C ALA A 101 -10.43 -2.94 -0.47
N GLN A 102 -10.95 -1.95 -1.17
CA GLN A 102 -11.84 -0.97 -0.55
C GLN A 102 -13.23 -1.58 -0.33
N LYS A 103 -13.95 -1.07 0.67
CA LYS A 103 -15.26 -1.61 1.04
C LYS A 103 -16.27 -1.52 -0.10
N GLU A 104 -16.20 -0.45 -0.88
CA GLU A 104 -17.04 -0.19 -2.04
C GLU A 104 -16.76 -1.22 -3.14
N ASP A 105 -15.49 -1.49 -3.43
CA ASP A 105 -15.07 -2.49 -4.43
C ASP A 105 -15.55 -3.90 -4.03
N VAL A 106 -15.45 -4.24 -2.74
CA VAL A 106 -15.96 -5.51 -2.21
C VAL A 106 -17.49 -5.58 -2.34
N GLN A 107 -18.20 -4.49 -2.06
CA GLN A 107 -19.65 -4.43 -2.21
C GLN A 107 -20.09 -4.64 -3.67
N GLU A 108 -19.39 -4.07 -4.65
CA GLU A 108 -19.63 -4.32 -6.07
C GLU A 108 -19.31 -5.76 -6.46
N SER A 109 -18.22 -6.31 -5.92
CA SER A 109 -17.80 -7.69 -6.16
C SER A 109 -18.81 -8.70 -5.64
N ILE A 110 -19.47 -8.43 -4.50
CA ILE A 110 -20.56 -9.26 -3.97
C ILE A 110 -21.69 -9.35 -5.00
N LYS A 111 -22.20 -8.21 -5.48
CA LYS A 111 -23.30 -8.18 -6.47
C LYS A 111 -22.92 -8.90 -7.75
N TYR A 112 -21.71 -8.65 -8.24
CA TYR A 112 -21.19 -9.30 -9.44
C TYR A 112 -21.19 -10.83 -9.29
N LEU A 113 -20.73 -11.34 -8.14
CA LEU A 113 -20.67 -12.77 -7.90
C LEU A 113 -22.08 -13.39 -7.73
N GLU A 114 -23.00 -12.70 -7.06
CA GLU A 114 -24.40 -13.11 -6.94
C GLU A 114 -25.07 -13.26 -8.31
N GLU A 115 -24.89 -12.30 -9.21
CA GLU A 115 -25.38 -12.36 -10.59
C GLU A 115 -24.80 -13.57 -11.34
N LYS A 116 -23.48 -13.80 -11.23
CA LYS A 116 -22.82 -14.94 -11.87
C LYS A 116 -23.31 -16.29 -11.35
N ILE A 117 -23.55 -16.41 -10.05
CA ILE A 117 -24.10 -17.63 -9.46
C ILE A 117 -25.52 -17.87 -10.03
N SER A 118 -26.37 -16.85 -10.06
CA SER A 118 -27.73 -16.95 -10.60
C SER A 118 -27.77 -17.35 -12.09
N GLU A 119 -26.86 -16.80 -12.91
CA GLU A 119 -26.69 -17.19 -14.31
C GLU A 119 -26.34 -18.68 -14.45
N ILE A 120 -25.44 -19.20 -13.60
CA ILE A 120 -25.01 -20.60 -13.61
C ILE A 120 -26.15 -21.51 -13.16
N GLU A 121 -26.83 -21.18 -12.07
CA GLU A 121 -27.97 -21.97 -11.56
C GLU A 121 -29.10 -22.08 -12.58
N THR A 122 -29.36 -21.01 -13.33
CA THR A 122 -30.39 -21.01 -14.38
C THR A 122 -30.02 -21.97 -15.51
N LYS A 123 -28.76 -21.92 -15.98
CA LYS A 123 -28.25 -22.83 -17.03
C LYS A 123 -28.35 -24.29 -16.61
N LEU A 124 -27.95 -24.62 -15.38
CA LEU A 124 -28.02 -25.98 -14.85
C LEU A 124 -29.47 -26.51 -14.84
N LYS A 125 -30.44 -25.68 -14.43
CA LYS A 125 -31.87 -26.05 -14.43
C LYS A 125 -32.44 -26.23 -15.84
N GLU A 126 -31.90 -25.56 -16.85
CA GLU A 126 -32.31 -25.73 -18.24
C GLU A 126 -31.74 -27.02 -18.84
N GLU A 127 -30.50 -27.38 -18.50
CA GLU A 127 -29.87 -28.64 -18.90
C GLU A 127 -30.58 -29.86 -18.30
N GLU A 128 -30.97 -29.80 -17.02
CA GLU A 128 -31.74 -30.87 -16.36
C GLU A 128 -33.14 -31.08 -16.94
N LYS A 129 -33.74 -30.07 -17.57
CA LYS A 129 -35.06 -30.17 -18.22
C LYS A 129 -35.00 -30.72 -19.64
N ASN A 130 -33.82 -30.75 -20.24
CA ASN A 130 -33.58 -31.20 -21.62
C ASN A 130 -33.03 -32.64 -21.68
N VAL A 131 -32.94 -33.34 -20.54
CA VAL A 131 -32.59 -34.76 -20.38
C VAL A 131 -33.80 -35.54 -19.92
#